data_AF-A0A178DDU5-F1
#
_entry.id   AF-A0A178DDU5-F1
#
_cell.length_a   1.000
_cell.length_b   1.000
_cell.length_c   1.000
_cell.angle_alpha   90.00
_cell.angle_beta   90.00
_cell.angle_gamma   90.00
#
_symmetry.space_group_name_H-M   'P 1'
#
loop_
_entity.id
_entity.type
_entity.pdbx_description
1 polymer ?
#
loop_
_entity_poly.entity_id
_entity_poly.type
_entity_poly.pdbx_seq_one_letter_code
_entity_poly.pdbx_strand_id
1 'polypeptide(L)'
;MSHLVYFDVYDSLQAYTKATKRRNAQLGALSASPPQYLANSGTKLANENFVAVKDGAVLREIHHHLFKRYALSDRVIKARKLHHGHFYAQTMDYGHEKYLKSLVTQKLTVQKALERLTQRWVEVLSRQQKWYQWAREYPEEEAQQRENEQKKICASIDFGPIDEKGAMKRDGWLHFSIMVRECGLHKAVELCKSCDEFFELNILTLYRYFPSPEWLPWAEDYGTRQYLLIVFFSYVTFNEASMLMVSKRACNLSGRRIYASSEMRNYICTYMKRNHPVSRRFTQYMSMQTPRMLILVRDGKTGRIIVTPSMDELWLIRSKYGYGSNAKAAWETEKYVGPKFFEEIDNYRRFSFGFDDYYDIYIWSKNPGGPGKILHAGVMEVQGSRSLFRSQLLMPFRCCIRRTRSDTTEDLYATFAPILKTVTQDENTLAARDNREGEKAQSIWDDIRSTRLNGGHRLVMLL
;
A
#
# COMPACT_ATOMS: atom_id res chain seq x y z
N MET A 1 21.90 36.36 -41.81
CA MET A 1 21.84 35.45 -40.63
C MET A 1 21.82 36.16 -39.28
N SER A 2 21.89 37.50 -39.22
CA SER A 2 21.97 38.29 -37.97
C SER A 2 20.62 38.85 -37.47
N HIS A 3 19.54 38.81 -38.26
CA HIS A 3 18.21 39.30 -37.85
C HIS A 3 17.31 38.25 -37.19
N LEU A 4 17.55 36.96 -37.41
CA LEU A 4 16.72 35.86 -36.86
C LEU A 4 17.10 35.49 -35.41
N VAL A 5 18.36 35.70 -35.00
CA VAL A 5 18.81 35.39 -33.63
C VAL A 5 18.35 36.44 -32.61
N TYR A 6 18.10 37.68 -33.05
CA TYR A 6 17.64 38.75 -32.16
C TYR A 6 16.16 38.62 -31.76
N PHE A 7 15.33 37.99 -32.61
CA PHE A 7 13.90 37.79 -32.36
C PHE A 7 13.63 36.72 -31.28
N ASP A 8 14.36 35.60 -31.32
CA ASP A 8 14.22 34.50 -30.35
C ASP A 8 14.63 34.91 -28.91
N VAL A 9 15.64 35.77 -28.79
CA VAL A 9 16.08 36.29 -27.48
C VAL A 9 15.05 37.27 -26.89
N TYR A 10 14.35 38.03 -27.73
CA TYR A 10 13.35 38.99 -27.27
C TYR A 10 12.05 38.30 -26.83
N ASP A 11 11.58 37.29 -27.57
CA ASP A 11 10.38 36.52 -27.22
C ASP A 11 10.58 35.66 -25.96
N SER A 12 11.77 35.09 -25.78
CA SER A 12 12.12 34.36 -24.56
C SER A 12 12.20 35.29 -23.33
N LEU A 13 12.71 36.53 -23.48
CA LEU A 13 12.70 37.55 -22.43
C LEU A 13 11.27 38.00 -22.07
N GLN A 14 10.40 38.20 -23.06
CA GLN A 14 9.00 38.57 -22.83
C GLN A 14 8.21 37.45 -22.14
N ALA A 15 8.40 36.20 -22.55
CA ALA A 15 7.80 35.04 -21.88
C ALA A 15 8.27 34.93 -20.43
N TYR A 16 9.56 35.19 -20.18
CA TYR A 16 10.17 35.14 -18.85
C TYR A 16 9.64 36.22 -17.88
N THR A 17 9.52 37.46 -18.35
CA THR A 17 8.97 38.58 -17.56
C THR A 17 7.48 38.38 -17.25
N LYS A 18 6.69 37.90 -18.22
CA LYS A 18 5.28 37.51 -18.02
C LYS A 18 5.14 36.41 -16.96
N ALA A 19 5.99 35.37 -17.00
CA ALA A 19 5.99 34.30 -16.02
C ALA A 19 6.34 34.78 -14.60
N THR A 20 7.28 35.73 -14.47
CA THR A 20 7.67 36.32 -13.17
C THR A 20 6.54 37.17 -12.59
N LYS A 21 5.88 38.00 -13.41
CA LYS A 21 4.70 38.79 -13.00
C LYS A 21 3.54 37.90 -12.54
N ARG A 22 3.27 36.79 -13.26
CA ARG A 22 2.22 35.82 -12.89
C ARG A 22 2.47 35.16 -11.54
N ARG A 23 3.71 34.74 -11.25
CA ARG A 23 4.05 34.12 -9.95
C ARG A 23 3.98 35.13 -8.79
N ASN A 24 4.37 36.37 -9.03
CA ASN A 24 4.19 37.46 -8.07
C ASN A 24 2.71 37.72 -7.76
N ALA A 25 1.86 37.74 -8.79
CA ALA A 25 0.41 37.89 -8.62
C ALA A 25 -0.18 36.71 -7.83
N GLN A 26 0.26 35.47 -8.10
CA GLN A 26 -0.15 34.29 -7.33
C GLN A 26 0.27 34.37 -5.86
N LEU A 27 1.47 34.86 -5.57
CA LEU A 27 1.92 35.06 -4.19
C LEU A 27 1.11 36.14 -3.47
N GLY A 28 0.73 37.21 -4.18
CA GLY A 28 -0.17 38.25 -3.69
C GLY A 28 -1.57 37.71 -3.40
N ALA A 29 -2.16 36.97 -4.34
CA ALA A 29 -3.48 36.35 -4.18
C ALA A 29 -3.51 35.34 -3.02
N LEU A 30 -2.45 34.54 -2.85
CA LEU A 30 -2.32 33.64 -1.72
C LEU A 30 -2.18 34.39 -0.38
N SER A 31 -1.50 35.54 -0.36
CA SER A 31 -1.41 36.37 0.84
C SER A 31 -2.72 37.06 1.19
N ALA A 32 -3.59 37.30 0.21
CA ALA A 32 -4.93 37.87 0.37
C ALA A 32 -5.99 36.84 0.77
N SER A 33 -5.69 35.54 0.69
CA SER A 33 -6.60 34.43 1.02
C SER A 33 -6.03 33.53 2.13
N PRO A 34 -5.83 34.05 3.35
CA PRO A 34 -5.40 33.23 4.48
C PRO A 34 -6.50 32.24 4.90
N PRO A 35 -6.13 31.05 5.44
CA PRO A 35 -7.04 30.13 6.11
C PRO A 35 -7.79 30.84 7.23
N GLN A 36 -9.01 30.39 7.53
CA GLN A 36 -9.90 31.04 8.50
C GLN A 36 -9.22 31.29 9.86
N TYR A 37 -8.41 30.34 10.34
CA TYR A 37 -7.63 30.51 11.57
C TYR A 37 -6.63 31.68 11.50
N LEU A 38 -5.88 31.79 10.39
CA LEU A 38 -4.89 32.86 10.21
C LEU A 38 -5.56 34.21 9.90
N ALA A 39 -6.74 34.20 9.28
CA ALA A 39 -7.53 35.40 9.04
C ALA A 39 -8.06 36.01 10.34
N ASN A 40 -8.48 35.15 11.28
CA ASN A 40 -9.05 35.53 12.57
C ASN A 40 -8.01 35.68 13.68
N SER A 41 -6.75 35.31 13.42
CA SER A 41 -5.67 35.43 14.40
C SER A 41 -5.23 36.90 14.54
N GLY A 42 -5.32 37.42 15.77
CA GLY A 42 -4.80 38.75 16.11
C GLY A 42 -3.27 38.79 16.23
N THR A 43 -2.61 37.63 16.21
CA THR A 43 -1.16 37.49 16.35
C THR A 43 -0.46 37.49 14.99
N LYS A 44 0.58 38.31 14.85
CA LYS A 44 1.42 38.30 13.64
C LYS A 44 2.05 36.91 13.48
N LEU A 45 2.08 36.39 12.25
CA LEU A 45 2.63 35.06 11.92
C LEU A 45 4.06 34.82 12.46
N ALA A 46 4.87 35.88 12.60
CA ALA A 46 6.21 35.79 13.18
C ALA A 46 6.23 35.35 14.66
N ASN A 47 5.14 35.60 15.38
CA ASN A 47 4.99 35.33 16.81
C ASN A 47 3.95 34.24 17.10
N GLU A 48 3.23 33.76 16.09
CA GLU A 48 2.27 32.67 16.22
C GLU A 48 2.99 31.36 16.60
N ASN A 49 2.45 30.67 17.60
CA ASN A 49 2.93 29.37 18.09
C ASN A 49 1.88 28.26 17.97
N PHE A 50 0.68 28.57 17.43
CA PHE A 50 -0.39 27.61 17.13
C PHE A 50 -0.89 26.81 18.35
N VAL A 51 -0.60 27.25 19.58
CA VAL A 51 -0.97 26.55 20.82
C VAL A 51 -2.49 26.45 20.98
N ALA A 52 -3.23 27.42 20.43
CA ALA A 52 -4.70 27.42 20.44
C ALA A 52 -5.32 26.36 19.53
N VAL A 53 -4.59 25.87 18.52
CA VAL A 53 -5.10 24.84 17.60
C VAL A 53 -4.99 23.46 18.24
N LYS A 54 -6.11 22.77 18.39
CA LYS A 54 -6.20 21.40 18.92
C LYS A 54 -6.63 20.37 17.87
N ASP A 55 -7.23 20.82 16.77
CA ASP A 55 -7.72 19.95 15.70
C ASP A 55 -6.67 19.75 14.59
N GLY A 56 -6.43 18.50 14.24
CA GLY A 56 -5.51 18.09 13.18
C GLY A 56 -5.98 18.51 11.77
N ALA A 57 -7.28 18.67 11.53
CA ALA A 57 -7.79 19.14 10.24
C ALA A 57 -7.44 20.62 9.99
N VAL A 58 -7.59 21.46 11.02
CA VAL A 58 -7.19 22.87 10.98
C VAL A 58 -5.67 23.01 10.83
N LEU A 59 -4.88 22.18 11.51
CA LEU A 59 -3.42 22.16 11.34
C LEU A 59 -3.00 21.76 9.92
N ARG A 60 -3.69 20.79 9.28
CA ARG A 60 -3.50 20.40 7.87
C ARG A 60 -3.71 21.56 6.92
N GLU A 61 -4.80 22.31 7.09
CA GLU A 61 -5.15 23.44 6.24
C GLU A 61 -4.11 24.57 6.35
N ILE A 62 -3.73 24.93 7.57
CA ILE A 62 -2.69 25.94 7.83
C ILE A 62 -1.35 25.50 7.23
N HIS A 63 -0.98 24.23 7.42
CA HIS A 63 0.26 23.66 6.89
C HIS A 63 0.28 23.73 5.36
N HIS A 64 -0.81 23.31 4.70
CA HIS A 64 -0.93 23.34 3.25
C HIS A 64 -0.77 24.77 2.71
N HIS A 65 -1.45 25.74 3.32
CA HIS A 65 -1.36 27.14 2.94
C HIS A 65 0.05 27.72 3.12
N LEU A 66 0.66 27.55 4.29
CA LEU A 66 2.01 28.06 4.59
C LEU A 66 3.07 27.39 3.71
N PHE A 67 2.95 26.08 3.46
CA PHE A 67 3.85 25.35 2.57
C PHE A 67 3.75 25.86 1.12
N LYS A 68 2.54 26.07 0.61
CA LYS A 68 2.31 26.65 -0.72
C LYS A 68 2.90 28.05 -0.83
N ARG A 69 2.75 28.87 0.22
CA ARG A 69 3.34 30.21 0.31
C ARG A 69 4.87 30.15 0.32
N TYR A 70 5.47 29.28 1.13
CA TYR A 70 6.91 29.06 1.17
C TYR A 70 7.49 28.65 -0.19
N ALA A 71 6.84 27.69 -0.86
CA ALA A 71 7.25 27.21 -2.18
C ALA A 71 7.13 28.28 -3.28
N LEU A 72 6.06 29.09 -3.25
CA LEU A 72 5.88 30.20 -4.20
C LEU A 72 6.86 31.34 -3.94
N SER A 73 7.12 31.70 -2.68
CA SER A 73 8.14 32.70 -2.31
C SER A 73 9.54 32.30 -2.80
N ASP A 74 9.93 31.02 -2.67
CA ASP A 74 11.21 30.54 -3.19
C ASP A 74 11.34 30.70 -4.71
N ARG A 75 10.27 30.37 -5.46
CA ARG A 75 10.22 30.52 -6.92
C ARG A 75 10.25 31.99 -7.34
N VAL A 76 9.54 32.87 -6.63
CA VAL A 76 9.52 34.31 -6.86
C VAL A 76 10.89 34.93 -6.62
N ILE A 77 11.57 34.58 -5.51
CA ILE A 77 12.91 35.07 -5.20
C ILE A 77 13.91 34.65 -6.28
N LYS A 78 13.89 33.38 -6.71
CA LYS A 78 14.75 32.88 -7.79
C LYS A 78 14.50 33.63 -9.10
N ALA A 79 13.24 33.78 -9.50
CA ALA A 79 12.87 34.47 -10.72
C ALA A 79 13.31 35.95 -10.70
N ARG A 80 13.16 36.62 -9.55
CA ARG A 80 13.56 38.03 -9.36
C ARG A 80 15.07 38.23 -9.33
N LYS A 81 15.85 37.32 -8.73
CA LYS A 81 17.32 37.37 -8.78
C LYS A 81 17.85 37.24 -10.21
N LEU A 82 17.26 36.33 -10.98
CA LEU A 82 17.63 36.14 -12.38
C LEU A 82 17.18 37.32 -13.25
N HIS A 83 15.99 37.89 -13.01
CA HIS A 83 15.57 39.14 -13.64
C HIS A 83 16.51 40.32 -13.29
N HIS A 84 16.96 40.42 -12.04
CA HIS A 84 17.89 41.49 -11.65
C HIS A 84 19.24 41.35 -12.38
N GLY A 85 19.78 40.13 -12.45
CA GLY A 85 21.07 39.86 -13.11
C GLY A 85 21.07 40.01 -14.63
N HIS A 86 19.92 39.90 -15.31
CA HIS A 86 19.83 40.05 -16.77
C HIS A 86 19.50 41.48 -17.24
N PHE A 87 18.76 42.26 -16.46
CA PHE A 87 18.20 43.55 -16.91
C PHE A 87 18.95 44.78 -16.38
N TYR A 88 19.74 44.66 -15.31
CA TYR A 88 20.48 45.79 -14.74
C TYR A 88 21.99 45.53 -14.84
N ALA A 89 22.63 46.15 -15.84
CA ALA A 89 24.08 46.13 -16.03
C ALA A 89 24.81 47.23 -15.23
N GLN A 90 24.07 48.22 -14.71
CA GLN A 90 24.59 49.33 -13.90
C GLN A 90 24.10 49.23 -12.46
N THR A 91 24.88 49.74 -11.51
CA THR A 91 24.70 49.74 -10.04
C THR A 91 23.53 50.60 -9.54
N MET A 92 22.48 50.79 -10.34
CA MET A 92 21.30 51.58 -10.00
C MET A 92 20.18 50.65 -9.52
N ASP A 93 20.13 50.37 -8.22
CA ASP A 93 19.08 49.55 -7.61
C ASP A 93 17.81 50.39 -7.39
N TYR A 94 16.84 50.29 -8.29
CA TYR A 94 15.50 50.91 -8.17
C TYR A 94 14.64 50.27 -7.06
N GLY A 95 15.22 49.97 -5.89
CA GLY A 95 14.57 49.30 -4.77
C GLY A 95 14.34 47.80 -4.95
N HIS A 96 14.95 47.16 -5.96
CA HIS A 96 14.84 45.72 -6.19
C HIS A 96 15.52 44.93 -5.08
N GLU A 97 16.68 45.38 -4.58
CA GLU A 97 17.38 44.73 -3.48
C GLU A 97 16.55 44.83 -2.18
N LYS A 98 15.95 46.00 -1.90
CA LYS A 98 15.04 46.19 -0.76
C LYS A 98 13.81 45.27 -0.84
N TYR A 99 13.21 45.13 -2.02
CA TYR A 99 12.08 44.22 -2.25
C TYR A 99 12.48 42.74 -2.13
N LEU A 100 13.65 42.37 -2.66
CA LEU A 100 14.21 41.01 -2.53
C LEU A 100 14.49 40.66 -1.07
N LYS A 101 15.10 41.58 -0.31
CA LYS A 101 15.33 41.44 1.14
C LYS A 101 13.99 41.23 1.87
N SER A 102 12.96 42.01 1.54
CA SER A 102 11.61 41.82 2.10
C SER A 102 11.03 40.43 1.81
N LEU A 103 11.13 39.93 0.57
CA LEU A 103 10.67 38.60 0.20
C LEU A 103 11.44 37.48 0.93
N VAL A 104 12.75 37.63 1.10
CA VAL A 104 13.58 36.70 1.86
C VAL A 104 13.17 36.68 3.33
N THR A 105 12.95 37.85 3.94
CA THR A 105 12.44 37.95 5.31
C THR A 105 11.08 37.29 5.46
N GLN A 106 10.15 37.55 4.53
CA GLN A 106 8.83 36.90 4.54
C GLN A 106 8.94 35.37 4.43
N LYS A 107 9.82 34.86 3.57
CA LYS A 107 10.07 33.41 3.44
C LYS A 107 10.59 32.81 4.74
N LEU A 108 11.55 33.47 5.40
CA LEU A 108 12.11 33.01 6.68
C LEU A 108 11.05 33.01 7.78
N THR A 109 10.18 34.02 7.82
CA THR A 109 9.05 34.07 8.75
C THR A 109 8.09 32.90 8.54
N VAL A 110 7.74 32.60 7.28
CA VAL A 110 6.87 31.46 6.96
C VAL A 110 7.55 30.12 7.31
N GLN A 111 8.86 30.00 7.09
CA GLN A 111 9.62 28.80 7.45
C GLN A 111 9.60 28.56 8.97
N LYS A 112 9.91 29.57 9.77
CA LYS A 112 9.86 29.46 11.24
C LYS A 112 8.46 29.14 11.74
N ALA A 113 7.42 29.71 11.11
CA ALA A 113 6.03 29.36 11.42
C ALA A 113 5.71 27.91 11.07
N LEU A 114 6.20 27.39 9.93
CA LEU A 114 6.05 25.97 9.58
C LEU A 114 6.73 25.06 10.59
N GLU A 115 7.96 25.37 11.03
CA GLU A 115 8.68 24.58 12.04
C GLU A 115 7.90 24.49 13.35
N ARG A 116 7.35 25.62 13.83
CA ARG A 116 6.48 25.65 15.04
C ARG A 116 5.17 24.90 14.84
N LEU A 117 4.57 25.01 13.66
CA LEU A 117 3.35 24.28 13.31
C LEU A 117 3.60 22.76 13.30
N THR A 118 4.75 22.32 12.80
CA THR A 118 5.16 20.91 12.82
C THR A 118 5.38 20.42 14.26
N GLN A 119 6.03 21.22 15.11
CA GLN A 119 6.16 20.89 16.55
C GLN A 119 4.79 20.76 17.21
N ARG A 120 3.89 21.72 16.96
CA ARG A 120 2.53 21.67 17.48
C ARG A 120 1.74 20.46 16.97
N TRP A 121 1.94 20.09 15.71
CA TRP A 121 1.35 18.89 15.13
C TRP A 121 1.79 17.64 15.87
N VAL A 122 3.09 17.52 16.16
CA VAL A 122 3.64 16.40 16.95
C VAL A 122 3.04 16.38 18.36
N GLU A 123 2.86 17.53 19.01
CA GLU A 123 2.19 17.61 20.32
C GLU A 123 0.72 17.16 20.28
N VAL A 124 -0.04 17.59 19.26
CA VAL A 124 -1.45 17.21 19.09
C VAL A 124 -1.56 15.72 18.80
N LEU A 125 -0.71 15.19 17.91
CA LEU A 125 -0.61 13.75 17.67
C LEU A 125 -0.18 12.99 18.92
N SER A 126 0.77 13.49 19.71
CA SER A 126 1.22 12.84 20.94
C SER A 126 0.14 12.84 22.03
N ARG A 127 -0.69 13.89 22.11
CA ARG A 127 -1.86 13.93 23.01
C ARG A 127 -2.95 12.95 22.55
N GLN A 128 -3.21 12.86 21.25
CA GLN A 128 -4.03 11.80 20.68
C GLN A 128 -3.39 10.43 20.97
N GLN A 129 -2.08 10.32 20.94
CA GLN A 129 -1.34 9.08 21.21
C GLN A 129 -1.40 8.67 22.70
N LYS A 130 -1.51 9.61 23.64
CA LYS A 130 -1.79 9.32 25.06
C LYS A 130 -3.22 8.84 25.28
N TRP A 131 -4.19 9.41 24.55
CA TRP A 131 -5.53 8.82 24.46
C TRP A 131 -5.50 7.42 23.83
N TYR A 132 -4.65 7.20 22.81
CA TYR A 132 -4.40 5.86 22.26
C TYR A 132 -3.69 4.93 23.25
N GLN A 133 -2.82 5.42 24.14
CA GLN A 133 -2.17 4.61 25.18
C GLN A 133 -3.18 4.21 26.27
N TRP A 134 -4.08 5.11 26.66
CA TRP A 134 -5.23 4.79 27.50
C TRP A 134 -6.18 3.81 26.79
N ALA A 135 -6.44 3.98 25.49
CA ALA A 135 -7.13 3.00 24.65
C ALA A 135 -6.31 1.73 24.36
N ARG A 136 -5.06 1.64 24.81
CA ARG A 136 -4.17 0.46 24.74
C ARG A 136 -4.13 -0.30 26.08
N GLU A 137 -4.75 0.21 27.13
CA GLU A 137 -5.14 -0.57 28.32
C GLU A 137 -6.53 -1.23 28.12
N TYR A 138 -7.31 -0.73 27.17
CA TYR A 138 -8.52 -1.35 26.62
C TYR A 138 -8.37 -2.79 26.06
N PRO A 139 -7.24 -3.27 25.50
CA PRO A 139 -7.13 -4.58 24.86
C PRO A 139 -7.43 -5.80 25.74
N GLU A 140 -7.29 -5.71 27.07
CA GLU A 140 -7.71 -6.80 27.98
C GLU A 140 -9.23 -6.81 28.15
N GLU A 141 -9.85 -5.65 28.36
CA GLU A 141 -11.32 -5.51 28.41
C GLU A 141 -11.98 -5.76 27.05
N GLU A 142 -11.32 -5.37 25.96
CA GLU A 142 -11.77 -5.56 24.58
C GLU A 142 -11.50 -6.99 24.11
N ALA A 143 -10.46 -7.69 24.58
CA ALA A 143 -10.33 -9.14 24.37
C ALA A 143 -11.41 -9.90 25.12
N GLN A 144 -11.71 -9.51 26.36
CA GLN A 144 -12.80 -10.08 27.14
C GLN A 144 -14.18 -9.74 26.55
N GLN A 145 -14.39 -8.50 26.07
CA GLN A 145 -15.59 -8.07 25.36
C GLN A 145 -15.71 -8.75 24.00
N ARG A 146 -14.63 -8.91 23.23
CA ARG A 146 -14.60 -9.70 21.98
C ARG A 146 -14.97 -11.13 22.24
N GLU A 147 -14.39 -11.77 23.26
CA GLU A 147 -14.76 -13.13 23.65
C GLU A 147 -16.24 -13.20 24.07
N ASN A 148 -16.74 -12.18 24.78
CA ASN A 148 -18.15 -12.09 25.18
C ASN A 148 -19.10 -11.77 24.01
N GLU A 149 -18.69 -10.96 23.04
CA GLU A 149 -19.45 -10.61 21.83
C GLU A 149 -19.46 -11.78 20.85
N GLN A 150 -18.33 -12.47 20.68
CA GLN A 150 -18.25 -13.73 19.96
C GLN A 150 -19.16 -14.78 20.61
N LYS A 151 -19.11 -14.93 21.94
CA LYS A 151 -20.05 -15.79 22.67
C LYS A 151 -21.50 -15.35 22.51
N LYS A 152 -21.81 -14.05 22.49
CA LYS A 152 -23.16 -13.52 22.26
C LYS A 152 -23.67 -13.77 20.84
N ILE A 153 -22.84 -13.52 19.82
CA ILE A 153 -23.15 -13.77 18.40
C ILE A 153 -23.31 -15.27 18.17
N CYS A 154 -22.44 -16.10 18.78
CA CYS A 154 -22.53 -17.54 18.70
C CYS A 154 -23.63 -18.16 19.57
N ALA A 155 -24.09 -17.49 20.63
CA ALA A 155 -25.19 -17.96 21.48
C ALA A 155 -26.56 -17.44 21.00
N SER A 156 -26.62 -16.33 20.27
CA SER A 156 -27.85 -15.85 19.65
C SER A 156 -28.21 -16.62 18.37
N ILE A 157 -27.28 -17.42 17.86
CA ILE A 157 -27.42 -18.22 16.65
C ILE A 157 -27.22 -19.67 17.07
N ASP A 158 -28.29 -20.47 17.11
CA ASP A 158 -28.20 -21.92 17.25
C ASP A 158 -27.47 -22.48 16.02
N PHE A 159 -26.14 -22.56 16.09
CA PHE A 159 -25.37 -23.20 15.04
C PHE A 159 -25.70 -24.69 15.04
N GLY A 160 -26.04 -25.21 13.85
CA GLY A 160 -26.02 -26.65 13.57
C GLY A 160 -24.63 -27.27 13.88
N PRO A 161 -24.43 -28.56 13.59
CA PRO A 161 -23.36 -29.37 14.20
C PRO A 161 -21.96 -28.75 14.04
N ILE A 162 -21.48 -28.17 15.15
CA ILE A 162 -20.12 -27.68 15.35
C ILE A 162 -19.19 -28.90 15.40
N ASP A 163 -18.04 -28.87 14.73
CA ASP A 163 -17.06 -29.97 14.77
C ASP A 163 -16.46 -30.15 16.18
N GLU A 164 -15.82 -31.29 16.47
CA GLU A 164 -15.22 -31.59 17.78
C GLU A 164 -14.17 -30.54 18.22
N LYS A 165 -13.64 -29.75 17.28
CA LYS A 165 -12.70 -28.64 17.51
C LYS A 165 -13.34 -27.25 17.59
N GLY A 166 -14.67 -27.17 17.53
CA GLY A 166 -15.38 -25.90 17.60
C GLY A 166 -15.49 -25.13 16.28
N ALA A 167 -15.02 -25.71 15.16
CA ALA A 167 -15.07 -25.11 13.82
C ALA A 167 -16.44 -25.30 13.18
N MET A 168 -16.88 -24.29 12.44
CA MET A 168 -18.20 -24.27 11.80
C MET A 168 -18.12 -24.94 10.42
N LYS A 169 -19.06 -25.86 10.16
CA LYS A 169 -19.21 -26.50 8.85
C LYS A 169 -19.77 -25.50 7.83
N ARG A 170 -19.66 -25.85 6.55
CA ARG A 170 -20.21 -25.09 5.41
C ARG A 170 -21.64 -24.62 5.63
N ASP A 171 -22.52 -25.52 6.06
CA ASP A 171 -23.93 -25.20 6.35
C ASP A 171 -24.06 -24.15 7.46
N GLY A 172 -23.23 -24.23 8.50
CA GLY A 172 -23.22 -23.24 9.58
C GLY A 172 -22.84 -21.86 9.05
N TRP A 173 -21.82 -21.77 8.19
CA TRP A 173 -21.42 -20.51 7.55
C TRP A 173 -22.50 -19.96 6.62
N LEU A 174 -23.24 -20.84 5.94
CA LEU A 174 -24.38 -20.46 5.11
C LEU A 174 -25.47 -19.83 5.97
N HIS A 175 -25.86 -20.48 7.08
CA HIS A 175 -26.83 -19.94 8.03
C HIS A 175 -26.34 -18.61 8.63
N PHE A 176 -25.06 -18.52 9.01
CA PHE A 176 -24.44 -17.29 9.51
C PHE A 176 -24.57 -16.14 8.52
N SER A 177 -24.23 -16.39 7.24
CA SER A 177 -24.29 -15.38 6.18
C SER A 177 -25.71 -14.85 5.92
N ILE A 178 -26.74 -15.67 6.19
CA ILE A 178 -28.14 -15.30 6.01
C ILE A 178 -28.70 -14.58 7.25
N MET A 179 -28.35 -15.07 8.44
CA MET A 179 -28.87 -14.55 9.71
C MET A 179 -28.21 -13.23 10.10
N VAL A 180 -26.90 -13.09 9.86
CA VAL A 180 -26.12 -11.89 10.22
C VAL A 180 -25.82 -11.06 8.98
N ARG A 181 -26.87 -10.47 8.41
CA ARG A 181 -26.79 -9.74 7.12
C ARG A 181 -25.80 -8.60 7.09
N GLU A 182 -25.51 -7.98 8.24
CA GLU A 182 -24.59 -6.84 8.36
C GLU A 182 -23.15 -7.25 8.73
N CYS A 183 -22.86 -8.56 8.82
CA CYS A 183 -21.50 -9.03 9.09
C CYS A 183 -20.70 -9.12 7.79
N GLY A 184 -19.72 -8.23 7.62
CA GLY A 184 -18.76 -8.33 6.53
C GLY A 184 -17.83 -9.54 6.68
N LEU A 185 -17.27 -10.03 5.56
CA LEU A 185 -16.41 -11.21 5.55
C LEU A 185 -15.20 -11.08 6.48
N HIS A 186 -14.65 -9.88 6.63
CA HIS A 186 -13.53 -9.62 7.54
C HIS A 186 -13.85 -10.03 8.98
N LYS A 187 -15.04 -9.69 9.49
CA LYS A 187 -15.48 -10.09 10.84
C LYS A 187 -15.80 -11.59 10.91
N ALA A 188 -16.35 -12.16 9.84
CA ALA A 188 -16.59 -13.61 9.75
C ALA A 188 -15.26 -14.38 9.86
N VAL A 189 -14.20 -13.91 9.20
CA VAL A 189 -12.86 -14.52 9.27
C VAL A 189 -12.29 -14.52 10.70
N GLU A 190 -12.60 -13.52 11.52
CA GLU A 190 -12.16 -13.49 12.93
C GLU A 190 -12.78 -14.60 13.78
N LEU A 191 -13.96 -15.09 13.38
CA LEU A 191 -14.67 -16.18 14.05
C LEU A 191 -14.13 -17.57 13.64
N CYS A 192 -13.35 -17.66 12.57
CA CYS A 192 -12.72 -18.92 12.19
C CYS A 192 -11.78 -19.40 13.29
N LYS A 193 -11.88 -20.68 13.66
CA LYS A 193 -11.02 -21.31 14.67
C LYS A 193 -9.91 -22.16 14.08
N SER A 194 -9.97 -22.43 12.77
CA SER A 194 -8.93 -23.17 12.08
C SER A 194 -8.55 -22.51 10.76
N CYS A 195 -7.30 -22.75 10.36
CA CYS A 195 -6.82 -22.29 9.07
C CYS A 195 -7.64 -22.93 7.93
N ASP A 196 -8.00 -24.21 8.04
CA ASP A 196 -8.80 -24.93 7.04
C ASP A 196 -10.21 -24.36 6.85
N GLU A 197 -10.87 -24.01 7.95
CA GLU A 197 -12.16 -23.31 7.93
C GLU A 197 -12.05 -21.95 7.23
N PHE A 198 -11.02 -21.17 7.57
CA PHE A 198 -10.74 -19.91 6.90
C PHE A 198 -10.52 -20.09 5.39
N PHE A 199 -9.76 -21.12 5.00
CA PHE A 199 -9.51 -21.45 3.60
C PHE A 199 -10.80 -21.79 2.86
N GLU A 200 -11.62 -22.69 3.41
CA GLU A 200 -12.87 -23.10 2.80
C GLU A 200 -13.85 -21.93 2.66
N LEU A 201 -14.00 -21.12 3.71
CA LEU A 201 -14.83 -19.92 3.70
C LEU A 201 -14.47 -18.98 2.55
N ASN A 202 -13.18 -18.70 2.35
CA ASN A 202 -12.72 -17.80 1.29
C ASN A 202 -12.97 -18.35 -0.12
N ILE A 203 -12.74 -19.66 -0.32
CA ILE A 203 -12.98 -20.30 -1.62
C ILE A 203 -14.47 -20.31 -1.94
N LEU A 204 -15.34 -20.66 -0.99
CA LEU A 204 -16.78 -20.66 -1.19
C LEU A 204 -17.33 -19.25 -1.48
N THR A 205 -16.81 -18.23 -0.81
CA THR A 205 -17.14 -16.83 -1.11
C THR A 205 -16.75 -16.44 -2.54
N LEU A 206 -15.58 -16.90 -3.02
CA LEU A 206 -15.14 -16.63 -4.40
C LEU A 206 -16.11 -17.20 -5.45
N TYR A 207 -16.67 -18.38 -5.18
CA TYR A 207 -17.64 -19.04 -6.07
C TYR A 207 -19.09 -18.63 -5.81
N ARG A 208 -19.34 -17.54 -5.06
CA ARG A 208 -20.69 -17.03 -4.78
C ARG A 208 -21.61 -18.07 -4.15
N TYR A 209 -21.05 -18.91 -3.26
CA TYR A 209 -21.83 -19.88 -2.49
C TYR A 209 -22.71 -19.18 -1.44
N PHE A 210 -22.20 -18.10 -0.83
CA PHE A 210 -22.93 -17.35 0.18
C PHE A 210 -23.79 -16.24 -0.44
N PRO A 211 -25.07 -16.08 -0.03
CA PRO A 211 -25.98 -15.08 -0.57
C PRO A 211 -25.76 -13.67 0.00
N SER A 212 -24.82 -13.47 0.94
CA SER A 212 -24.61 -12.18 1.60
C SER A 212 -23.94 -11.16 0.67
N PRO A 213 -24.55 -9.99 0.42
CA PRO A 213 -23.99 -8.98 -0.47
C PRO A 213 -22.71 -8.35 0.09
N GLU A 214 -22.56 -8.27 1.41
CA GLU A 214 -21.38 -7.71 2.09
C GLU A 214 -20.10 -8.54 1.84
N TRP A 215 -20.25 -9.78 1.37
CA TRP A 215 -19.13 -10.68 1.10
C TRP A 215 -18.69 -10.61 -0.38
N LEU A 216 -19.54 -10.09 -1.26
CA LEU A 216 -19.25 -9.96 -2.69
C LEU A 216 -18.05 -9.05 -3.01
N PRO A 217 -17.88 -7.87 -2.37
CA PRO A 217 -16.73 -7.00 -2.68
C PRO A 217 -15.38 -7.68 -2.48
N TRP A 218 -15.29 -8.64 -1.55
CA TRP A 218 -14.09 -9.44 -1.35
C TRP A 218 -13.81 -10.39 -2.51
N ALA A 219 -14.85 -11.05 -3.04
CA ALA A 219 -14.73 -11.97 -4.17
C ALA A 219 -14.49 -11.28 -5.51
N GLU A 220 -14.92 -10.02 -5.65
CA GLU A 220 -14.82 -9.24 -6.89
C GLU A 220 -13.48 -8.52 -7.04
N ASP A 221 -12.68 -8.36 -5.98
CA ASP A 221 -11.34 -7.81 -6.10
C ASP A 221 -10.42 -8.77 -6.87
N TYR A 222 -10.00 -8.32 -8.07
CA TYR A 222 -9.19 -9.10 -8.98
C TYR A 222 -7.85 -9.52 -8.37
N GLY A 223 -7.20 -8.62 -7.60
CA GLY A 223 -5.93 -8.93 -6.94
C GLY A 223 -6.09 -10.01 -5.87
N THR A 224 -7.10 -9.87 -5.01
CA THR A 224 -7.45 -10.87 -3.99
C THR A 224 -7.77 -12.21 -4.64
N ARG A 225 -8.57 -12.25 -5.72
CA ARG A 225 -8.87 -13.48 -6.46
C ARG A 225 -7.60 -14.19 -6.95
N GLN A 226 -6.66 -13.46 -7.54
CA GLN A 226 -5.39 -14.03 -8.00
C GLN A 226 -4.54 -14.59 -6.87
N TYR A 227 -4.49 -13.89 -5.74
CA TYR A 227 -3.76 -14.36 -4.56
C TYR A 227 -4.45 -15.57 -3.89
N LEU A 228 -5.77 -15.62 -3.86
CA LEU A 228 -6.52 -16.75 -3.34
C LEU A 228 -6.21 -18.04 -4.12
N LEU A 229 -6.10 -17.97 -5.44
CA LEU A 229 -5.70 -19.12 -6.28
C LEU A 229 -4.36 -19.71 -5.89
N ILE A 230 -3.48 -18.87 -5.33
CA ILE A 230 -2.16 -19.28 -4.88
C ILE A 230 -2.09 -19.54 -3.37
N VAL A 231 -3.24 -19.66 -2.68
CA VAL A 231 -3.30 -19.96 -1.22
C VAL A 231 -2.61 -18.83 -0.43
N PHE A 232 -2.72 -17.60 -0.92
CA PHE A 232 -2.02 -16.41 -0.45
C PHE A 232 -3.05 -15.35 -0.07
N PHE A 233 -3.02 -14.86 1.16
CA PHE A 233 -4.01 -13.90 1.67
C PHE A 233 -3.32 -12.60 2.00
N SER A 234 -3.24 -11.72 1.01
CA SER A 234 -2.70 -10.38 1.20
C SER A 234 -3.64 -9.56 2.09
N TYR A 235 -3.09 -8.99 3.16
CA TYR A 235 -3.83 -8.10 4.05
C TYR A 235 -3.34 -6.65 3.97
N VAL A 236 -2.07 -6.43 3.60
CA VAL A 236 -1.53 -5.09 3.29
C VAL A 236 -0.68 -5.19 2.03
N THR A 237 -0.96 -4.32 1.05
CA THR A 237 -0.14 -4.15 -0.14
C THR A 237 0.17 -2.67 -0.33
N PHE A 238 1.43 -2.36 -0.61
CA PHE A 238 1.89 -1.04 -0.97
C PHE A 238 2.55 -1.09 -2.36
N ASN A 239 2.03 -0.32 -3.33
CA ASN A 239 2.37 -0.43 -4.74
C ASN A 239 2.78 0.92 -5.40
N GLU A 240 2.90 1.97 -4.59
CA GLU A 240 3.09 3.36 -5.01
C GLU A 240 4.56 3.85 -4.88
N ALA A 241 5.53 2.94 -4.74
CA ALA A 241 6.93 3.32 -4.51
C ALA A 241 7.51 4.20 -5.62
N SER A 242 7.07 4.00 -6.87
CA SER A 242 7.49 4.81 -8.02
C SER A 242 7.05 6.27 -7.93
N MET A 243 5.91 6.55 -7.29
CA MET A 243 5.36 7.90 -7.14
C MET A 243 5.97 8.65 -5.96
N LEU A 244 6.40 7.92 -4.93
CA LEU A 244 6.97 8.50 -3.70
C LEU A 244 8.50 8.67 -3.76
N MET A 245 9.14 8.19 -4.81
CA MET A 245 10.55 8.48 -5.05
C MET A 245 10.81 9.96 -5.25
N VAL A 246 11.78 10.49 -4.50
CA VAL A 246 12.22 11.87 -4.64
C VAL A 246 13.69 11.88 -4.98
N SER A 247 14.07 12.58 -6.04
CA SER A 247 15.47 12.91 -6.30
C SER A 247 15.55 14.36 -6.76
N LYS A 248 15.98 15.23 -5.85
CA LYS A 248 16.09 16.67 -6.09
C LYS A 248 17.53 17.11 -5.92
N ARG A 249 17.99 17.89 -6.91
CA ARG A 249 19.26 18.61 -6.86
C ARG A 249 18.95 20.10 -6.86
N ALA A 250 19.59 20.83 -5.96
CA ALA A 250 19.47 22.27 -5.84
C ALA A 250 20.85 22.88 -5.55
N CYS A 251 20.92 24.21 -5.50
CA CYS A 251 22.04 24.94 -4.96
C CYS A 251 21.54 25.81 -3.80
N ASN A 252 22.32 25.91 -2.73
CA ASN A 252 22.05 26.85 -1.65
C ASN A 252 22.40 28.29 -2.08
N LEU A 253 22.14 29.25 -1.20
CA LEU A 253 22.43 30.67 -1.46
C LEU A 253 23.92 30.97 -1.66
N SER A 254 24.83 30.11 -1.18
CA SER A 254 26.27 30.21 -1.37
C SER A 254 26.80 29.38 -2.55
N GLY A 255 25.91 28.91 -3.44
CA GLY A 255 26.27 28.14 -4.63
C GLY A 255 26.66 26.68 -4.38
N ARG A 256 26.65 26.21 -3.13
CA ARG A 256 26.89 24.80 -2.79
C ARG A 256 25.72 23.93 -3.25
N ARG A 257 26.03 22.86 -3.97
CA ARG A 257 25.04 21.85 -4.38
C ARG A 257 24.42 21.21 -3.14
N ILE A 258 23.10 21.15 -3.10
CA ILE A 258 22.30 20.38 -2.15
C ILE A 258 21.64 19.26 -2.93
N TYR A 259 21.59 18.07 -2.33
CA TYR A 259 20.75 16.99 -2.82
C TYR A 259 19.84 16.48 -1.72
N ALA A 260 18.66 16.03 -2.14
CA ALA A 260 17.73 15.27 -1.32
C ALA A 260 17.22 14.12 -2.18
N SER A 261 17.53 12.90 -1.77
CA SER A 261 17.06 11.68 -2.43
C SER A 261 16.33 10.82 -1.41
N SER A 262 15.16 10.30 -1.77
CA SER A 262 14.41 9.32 -1.00
C SER A 262 14.02 8.17 -1.91
N GLU A 263 14.28 6.95 -1.44
CA GLU A 263 14.02 5.71 -2.12
C GLU A 263 13.03 4.88 -1.31
N MET A 264 12.08 4.29 -2.02
CA MET A 264 11.05 3.45 -1.43
C MET A 264 10.91 2.15 -2.22
N ARG A 265 10.50 1.07 -1.55
CA ARG A 265 10.22 -0.24 -2.14
C ARG A 265 8.74 -0.59 -2.01
N ASN A 266 8.20 -1.26 -3.02
CA ASN A 266 6.87 -1.87 -2.92
C ASN A 266 6.96 -3.08 -2.00
N TYR A 267 5.89 -3.34 -1.26
CA TYR A 267 5.83 -4.49 -0.37
C TYR A 267 4.41 -5.07 -0.28
N ILE A 268 4.35 -6.36 0.04
CA ILE A 268 3.12 -7.13 0.24
C ILE A 268 3.29 -7.92 1.53
N CYS A 269 2.29 -7.86 2.40
CA CYS A 269 2.20 -8.63 3.64
C CYS A 269 1.03 -9.60 3.51
N THR A 270 1.27 -10.87 3.84
CA THR A 270 0.34 -11.96 3.53
C THR A 270 0.39 -13.09 4.55
N TYR A 271 -0.62 -13.95 4.49
CA TYR A 271 -0.67 -15.21 5.24
C TYR A 271 -0.64 -16.41 4.31
N MET A 272 -0.02 -17.48 4.79
CA MET A 272 -0.10 -18.81 4.18
C MET A 272 -0.28 -19.88 5.26
N LYS A 273 -0.92 -21.00 4.89
CA LYS A 273 -1.11 -22.13 5.80
C LYS A 273 0.22 -22.64 6.36
N ARG A 274 0.30 -22.83 7.67
CA ARG A 274 1.48 -23.41 8.32
C ARG A 274 1.64 -24.89 7.93
N ASN A 275 2.89 -25.34 7.79
CA ASN A 275 3.24 -26.72 7.41
C ASN A 275 2.64 -27.30 6.11
N HIS A 276 2.01 -26.47 5.27
CA HIS A 276 1.46 -26.93 4.00
C HIS A 276 2.55 -27.05 2.92
N PRO A 277 2.54 -28.07 2.04
CA PRO A 277 3.54 -28.25 0.99
C PRO A 277 3.59 -27.09 -0.01
N VAL A 278 2.47 -26.37 -0.21
CA VAL A 278 2.45 -25.13 -1.02
C VAL A 278 3.32 -24.08 -0.36
N SER A 279 3.06 -23.77 0.91
CA SER A 279 3.76 -22.72 1.65
C SER A 279 5.25 -23.00 1.76
N ARG A 280 5.65 -24.25 2.03
CA ARG A 280 7.07 -24.64 2.09
C ARG A 280 7.79 -24.40 0.76
N ARG A 281 7.21 -24.85 -0.36
CA ARG A 281 7.79 -24.65 -1.70
C ARG A 281 7.80 -23.18 -2.09
N PHE A 282 6.72 -22.46 -1.79
CA PHE A 282 6.63 -21.02 -2.03
C PHE A 282 7.75 -20.27 -1.32
N THR A 283 7.94 -20.51 -0.02
CA THR A 283 9.02 -19.91 0.76
C THR A 283 10.40 -20.25 0.17
N GLN A 284 10.63 -21.50 -0.21
CA GLN A 284 11.89 -21.92 -0.84
C GLN A 284 12.15 -21.18 -2.16
N TYR A 285 11.20 -21.20 -3.10
CA TYR A 285 11.39 -20.56 -4.40
C TYR A 285 11.51 -19.04 -4.30
N MET A 286 10.73 -18.41 -3.42
CA MET A 286 10.85 -16.97 -3.16
C MET A 286 12.21 -16.61 -2.59
N SER A 287 12.76 -17.44 -1.69
CA SER A 287 14.11 -17.21 -1.14
C SER A 287 15.20 -17.29 -2.21
N MET A 288 15.00 -18.08 -3.28
CA MET A 288 15.92 -18.19 -4.42
C MET A 288 15.81 -16.99 -5.39
N GLN A 289 14.71 -16.24 -5.38
CA GLN A 289 14.46 -15.10 -6.27
C GLN A 289 15.00 -13.76 -5.71
N THR A 290 16.09 -13.82 -4.93
CA THR A 290 16.75 -12.66 -4.31
C THR A 290 17.10 -11.51 -5.27
N PRO A 291 17.44 -11.75 -6.56
CA PRO A 291 17.71 -10.65 -7.50
C PRO A 291 16.49 -9.77 -7.80
N ARG A 292 15.27 -10.29 -7.65
CA ARG A 292 14.03 -9.57 -8.00
C ARG A 292 13.29 -9.09 -6.75
N MET A 293 13.25 -9.92 -5.71
CA MET A 293 12.48 -9.65 -4.50
C MET A 293 13.12 -10.25 -3.27
N LEU A 294 12.71 -9.74 -2.11
CA LEU A 294 13.18 -10.15 -0.80
C LEU A 294 11.98 -10.65 0.00
N ILE A 295 12.21 -11.64 0.85
CA ILE A 295 11.17 -12.30 1.63
C ILE A 295 11.63 -12.49 3.08
N LEU A 296 10.76 -12.14 4.03
CA LEU A 296 10.87 -12.50 5.43
C LEU A 296 9.67 -13.36 5.82
N VAL A 297 9.91 -14.50 6.45
CA VAL A 297 8.85 -15.42 6.90
C VAL A 297 8.93 -15.56 8.41
N ARG A 298 7.82 -15.28 9.08
CA ARG A 298 7.62 -15.44 10.52
C ARG A 298 6.58 -16.53 10.76
N ASP A 299 6.86 -17.41 11.71
CA ASP A 299 5.89 -18.39 12.20
C ASP A 299 4.89 -17.70 13.13
N GLY A 300 3.59 -17.73 12.79
CA GLY A 300 2.53 -17.09 13.57
C GLY A 300 2.38 -17.73 14.96
N LYS A 301 2.63 -19.04 15.06
CA LYS A 301 2.48 -19.80 16.31
C LYS A 301 3.64 -19.60 17.27
N THR A 302 4.88 -19.64 16.76
CA THR A 302 6.09 -19.57 17.59
C THR A 302 6.72 -18.17 17.63
N GLY A 303 6.28 -17.26 16.76
CA GLY A 303 6.88 -15.94 16.56
C GLY A 303 8.27 -15.98 15.91
N ARG A 304 8.83 -17.16 15.63
CA ARG A 304 10.20 -17.34 15.13
C ARG A 304 10.30 -16.94 13.66
N ILE A 305 11.38 -16.23 13.30
CA ILE A 305 11.71 -15.93 11.91
C ILE A 305 12.37 -17.17 11.28
N ILE A 306 11.77 -17.68 10.21
CA ILE A 306 12.22 -18.87 9.47
C ILE A 306 13.17 -18.46 8.34
N VAL A 307 12.80 -17.43 7.59
CA VAL A 307 13.60 -16.90 6.48
C VAL A 307 13.77 -15.41 6.68
N THR A 308 14.99 -14.93 6.50
CA THR A 308 15.32 -13.51 6.51
C THR A 308 16.35 -13.23 5.42
N PRO A 309 16.25 -12.10 4.69
CA PRO A 309 17.33 -11.63 3.84
C PRO A 309 18.46 -11.06 4.71
N SER A 310 19.55 -10.62 4.06
CA SER A 310 20.65 -9.93 4.75
C SER A 310 20.16 -8.67 5.44
N MET A 311 20.81 -8.33 6.57
CA MET A 311 20.39 -7.19 7.40
C MET A 311 20.37 -5.86 6.63
N ASP A 312 21.31 -5.68 5.70
CA ASP A 312 21.43 -4.49 4.85
C ASP A 312 20.27 -4.30 3.87
N GLU A 313 19.42 -5.32 3.69
CA GLU A 313 18.37 -5.36 2.68
C GLU A 313 16.96 -5.26 3.27
N LEU A 314 16.85 -5.17 4.59
CA LEU A 314 15.60 -5.11 5.35
C LEU A 314 14.94 -3.72 5.34
N TRP A 315 15.56 -2.72 4.71
CA TRP A 315 14.95 -1.39 4.58
C TRP A 315 13.84 -1.37 3.51
N LEU A 316 12.81 -0.58 3.79
CA LEU A 316 11.70 -0.26 2.87
C LEU A 316 11.76 1.19 2.39
N ILE A 317 12.12 2.11 3.28
CA ILE A 317 12.26 3.55 2.99
C ILE A 317 13.62 4.01 3.50
N ARG A 318 14.37 4.70 2.65
CA ARG A 318 15.61 5.37 3.04
C ARG A 318 15.70 6.71 2.36
N SER A 319 16.30 7.67 3.05
CA SER A 319 16.57 8.98 2.51
C SER A 319 18.01 9.38 2.72
N LYS A 320 18.46 10.34 1.92
CA LYS A 320 19.73 11.02 2.13
C LYS A 320 19.57 12.47 1.76
N TYR A 321 20.14 13.31 2.59
CA TYR A 321 20.22 14.74 2.37
C TYR A 321 21.65 15.19 2.64
N GLY A 322 22.13 16.17 1.89
CA GLY A 322 23.47 16.65 2.12
C GLY A 322 23.93 17.75 1.19
N TYR A 323 25.11 18.26 1.50
CA TYR A 323 25.83 19.23 0.70
C TYR A 323 26.90 18.55 -0.16
N GLY A 324 27.17 19.07 -1.35
CA GLY A 324 28.20 18.57 -2.25
C GLY A 324 27.70 17.44 -3.16
N SER A 325 28.52 16.40 -3.34
CA SER A 325 28.23 15.30 -4.27
C SER A 325 27.29 14.26 -3.64
N ASN A 326 26.21 13.94 -4.35
CA ASN A 326 25.19 12.96 -3.96
C ASN A 326 25.76 11.54 -3.72
N ALA A 327 26.92 11.23 -4.29
CA ALA A 327 27.54 9.91 -4.17
C ALA A 327 28.19 9.66 -2.80
N LYS A 328 28.49 10.70 -2.01
CA LYS A 328 29.28 10.57 -0.77
C LYS A 328 28.46 10.55 0.53
N ALA A 329 27.17 10.91 0.53
CA ALA A 329 26.35 10.74 1.73
C ALA A 329 25.95 9.30 1.94
N ALA A 330 25.99 8.88 3.21
CA ALA A 330 25.35 7.68 3.68
C ALA A 330 23.82 7.80 3.53
N TRP A 331 23.18 6.67 3.29
CA TRP A 331 21.73 6.56 3.37
C TRP A 331 21.30 6.42 4.82
N GLU A 332 20.26 7.15 5.20
CA GLU A 332 19.56 7.01 6.46
C GLU A 332 18.29 6.20 6.22
N THR A 333 18.14 5.06 6.92
CA THR A 333 16.96 4.21 6.80
C THR A 333 15.85 4.74 7.71
N GLU A 334 14.73 5.13 7.10
CA GLU A 334 13.55 5.63 7.82
C GLU A 334 12.64 4.47 8.25
N LYS A 335 12.49 3.46 7.38
CA LYS A 335 11.58 2.32 7.61
C LYS A 335 12.27 1.00 7.31
N TYR A 336 12.13 0.06 8.24
CA TYR A 336 12.81 -1.24 8.25
C TYR A 336 11.82 -2.37 8.61
N VAL A 337 11.93 -3.51 7.93
CA VAL A 337 11.14 -4.71 8.21
C VAL A 337 11.67 -5.41 9.46
N GLY A 338 11.02 -5.17 10.59
CA GLY A 338 11.35 -5.76 11.88
C GLY A 338 10.23 -5.56 12.90
N PRO A 339 10.50 -5.71 14.21
CA PRO A 339 9.45 -5.69 15.25
C PRO A 339 8.52 -4.48 15.19
N LYS A 340 9.08 -3.26 15.05
CA LYS A 340 8.28 -2.02 14.92
C LYS A 340 7.37 -2.02 13.69
N PHE A 341 7.84 -2.60 12.59
CA PHE A 341 7.06 -2.70 11.37
C PHE A 341 5.97 -3.76 11.48
N PHE A 342 6.23 -4.87 12.19
CA PHE A 342 5.19 -5.87 12.47
C PHE A 342 4.05 -5.25 13.27
N GLU A 343 4.35 -4.50 14.33
CA GLU A 343 3.34 -3.77 15.11
C GLU A 343 2.59 -2.73 14.27
N GLU A 344 3.29 -1.97 13.43
CA GLU A 344 2.68 -1.00 12.53
C GLU A 344 1.69 -1.68 11.57
N ILE A 345 2.11 -2.78 10.94
CA ILE A 345 1.32 -3.52 9.98
C ILE A 345 0.13 -4.21 10.65
N ASP A 346 0.28 -4.68 11.89
CA ASP A 346 -0.80 -5.26 12.69
C ASP A 346 -1.93 -4.24 12.92
N ASN A 347 -1.62 -2.96 13.14
CA ASN A 347 -2.63 -1.91 13.25
C ASN A 347 -3.35 -1.59 11.93
N TYR A 348 -2.72 -1.88 10.79
CA TYR A 348 -3.33 -1.71 9.47
C TYR A 348 -4.13 -2.94 9.01
N ARG A 349 -4.12 -4.04 9.77
CA ARG A 349 -4.90 -5.24 9.44
C ARG A 349 -6.39 -4.92 9.50
N ARG A 350 -7.13 -5.35 8.48
CA ARG A 350 -8.59 -5.25 8.43
C ARG A 350 -9.30 -6.31 9.29
N PHE A 351 -8.60 -7.39 9.63
CA PHE A 351 -9.10 -8.49 10.44
C PHE A 351 -7.93 -9.18 11.15
N SER A 352 -8.24 -9.78 12.29
CA SER A 352 -7.35 -10.67 13.04
C SER A 352 -7.79 -12.13 12.86
N PHE A 353 -6.93 -13.09 13.21
CA PHE A 353 -7.34 -14.50 13.21
C PHE A 353 -7.66 -14.95 14.63
N GLY A 354 -8.73 -15.75 14.77
CA GLY A 354 -9.01 -16.51 16.00
C GLY A 354 -8.09 -17.72 16.20
N PHE A 355 -7.09 -17.92 15.33
CA PHE A 355 -6.13 -19.02 15.37
C PHE A 355 -4.70 -18.55 15.07
N ASP A 356 -3.70 -19.34 15.48
CA ASP A 356 -2.27 -19.03 15.38
C ASP A 356 -1.50 -19.89 14.35
N ASP A 357 -2.17 -20.85 13.71
CA ASP A 357 -1.54 -21.84 12.82
C ASP A 357 -1.32 -21.33 11.37
N TYR A 358 -0.52 -20.28 11.22
CA TYR A 358 -0.19 -19.67 9.92
C TYR A 358 1.28 -19.20 9.84
N TYR A 359 1.76 -18.97 8.61
CA TYR A 359 2.98 -18.22 8.34
C TYR A 359 2.63 -16.78 7.95
N ASP A 360 3.26 -15.82 8.60
CA ASP A 360 3.19 -14.40 8.25
C ASP A 360 4.38 -14.08 7.33
N ILE A 361 4.09 -13.68 6.09
CA ILE A 361 5.10 -13.51 5.05
C ILE A 361 5.11 -12.06 4.57
N TYR A 362 6.28 -11.45 4.62
CA TYR A 362 6.55 -10.11 4.14
C TYR A 362 7.44 -10.18 2.91
N ILE A 363 6.99 -9.57 1.81
CA ILE A 363 7.69 -9.60 0.53
C ILE A 363 7.87 -8.16 0.05
N TRP A 364 9.06 -7.80 -0.42
CA TRP A 364 9.30 -6.49 -1.02
C TRP A 364 10.22 -6.53 -2.22
N SER A 365 10.12 -5.51 -3.07
CA SER A 365 10.95 -5.39 -4.27
C SER A 365 12.43 -5.18 -3.90
N LYS A 366 13.33 -5.87 -4.61
CA LYS A 366 14.78 -5.65 -4.49
C LYS A 366 15.16 -4.24 -4.96
N ASN A 367 14.64 -3.86 -6.13
CA ASN A 367 14.90 -2.56 -6.72
C ASN A 367 13.87 -1.53 -6.23
N PRO A 368 14.31 -0.39 -5.67
CA PRO A 368 13.40 0.65 -5.21
C PRO A 368 12.78 1.41 -6.41
N GLY A 369 11.59 1.99 -6.21
CA GLY A 369 10.93 2.83 -7.22
C GLY A 369 10.34 2.11 -8.43
N GLY A 370 10.39 0.77 -8.44
CA GLY A 370 9.75 -0.03 -9.48
C GLY A 370 8.23 0.12 -9.47
N PRO A 371 7.54 -0.14 -10.59
CA PRO A 371 6.09 -0.31 -10.61
C PRO A 371 5.65 -1.48 -9.71
N GLY A 372 4.59 -1.31 -8.91
CA GLY A 372 4.07 -2.38 -8.06
C GLY A 372 3.63 -3.64 -8.80
N LYS A 373 3.23 -3.50 -10.08
CA LYS A 373 2.89 -4.63 -10.97
C LYS A 373 4.03 -5.63 -11.12
N ILE A 374 5.30 -5.20 -11.01
CA ILE A 374 6.46 -6.08 -11.11
C ILE A 374 6.56 -7.01 -9.90
N LEU A 375 6.28 -6.49 -8.70
CA LEU A 375 6.28 -7.29 -7.48
C LEU A 375 5.15 -8.32 -7.52
N HIS A 376 3.94 -7.87 -7.87
CA HIS A 376 2.80 -8.75 -8.04
C HIS A 376 3.07 -9.85 -9.08
N ALA A 377 3.52 -9.49 -10.28
CA ALA A 377 3.84 -10.46 -11.33
C ALA A 377 4.91 -11.46 -10.89
N GLY A 378 5.92 -11.01 -10.15
CA GLY A 378 6.95 -11.88 -9.59
C GLY A 378 6.39 -12.89 -8.59
N VAL A 379 5.50 -12.47 -7.68
CA VAL A 379 4.83 -13.37 -6.72
C VAL A 379 4.00 -14.42 -7.46
N MET A 380 3.24 -14.01 -8.48
CA MET A 380 2.43 -14.92 -9.29
C MET A 380 3.27 -15.92 -10.10
N GLU A 381 4.41 -15.47 -10.64
CA GLU A 381 5.33 -16.31 -11.43
C GLU A 381 5.95 -17.43 -10.59
N VAL A 382 6.30 -17.17 -9.32
CA VAL A 382 6.86 -18.20 -8.43
C VAL A 382 5.90 -19.35 -8.18
N GLN A 383 4.59 -19.09 -8.16
CA GLN A 383 3.61 -20.15 -7.99
C GLN A 383 3.21 -20.82 -9.31
N GLY A 384 3.07 -20.05 -10.41
CA GLY A 384 2.90 -20.60 -11.76
C GLY A 384 4.05 -21.54 -12.15
N SER A 385 5.23 -21.31 -11.56
CA SER A 385 6.41 -22.15 -11.71
C SER A 385 6.29 -23.55 -11.08
N ARG A 386 5.21 -23.91 -10.37
CA ARG A 386 4.87 -25.32 -10.11
C ARG A 386 4.65 -26.10 -11.41
N SER A 387 4.14 -25.43 -12.44
CA SER A 387 3.99 -26.00 -13.78
C SER A 387 5.31 -26.00 -14.56
N LEU A 388 6.06 -24.90 -14.49
CA LEU A 388 7.32 -24.76 -15.24
C LEU A 388 8.47 -25.59 -14.66
N PHE A 389 8.59 -25.77 -13.34
CA PHE A 389 9.74 -26.50 -12.77
C PHE A 389 9.73 -28.01 -12.99
N ARG A 390 8.59 -28.62 -13.35
CA ARG A 390 8.62 -29.99 -13.87
C ARG A 390 9.35 -30.08 -15.22
N SER A 391 9.47 -28.95 -15.93
CA SER A 391 10.23 -28.81 -17.19
C SER A 391 11.64 -28.21 -17.02
N GLN A 392 11.94 -27.57 -15.88
CA GLN A 392 13.13 -26.73 -15.69
C GLN A 392 14.36 -27.44 -15.11
N LEU A 393 14.41 -28.78 -15.21
CA LEU A 393 15.66 -29.54 -15.22
C LEU A 393 16.30 -29.63 -16.63
N LEU A 394 15.70 -28.97 -17.62
CA LEU A 394 16.18 -28.89 -19.00
C LEU A 394 16.18 -27.42 -19.47
N MET A 395 17.19 -26.66 -19.06
CA MET A 395 17.64 -25.51 -19.85
C MET A 395 19.16 -25.50 -19.83
N PRO A 396 19.78 -25.73 -20.99
CA PRO A 396 20.35 -24.57 -21.66
C PRO A 396 20.14 -24.64 -23.19
N PHE A 397 18.93 -24.51 -23.71
CA PHE A 397 18.75 -24.23 -25.14
C PHE A 397 17.57 -23.29 -25.41
N ARG A 398 17.94 -22.09 -25.84
CA ARG A 398 17.08 -20.93 -26.12
C ARG A 398 16.29 -21.06 -27.43
N CYS A 399 15.91 -22.27 -27.86
CA CYS A 399 15.32 -22.50 -29.19
C CYS A 399 14.15 -23.52 -29.25
N CYS A 400 13.61 -23.97 -28.12
CA CYS A 400 12.48 -24.92 -28.08
C CYS A 400 11.14 -24.30 -27.64
N ILE A 401 10.86 -23.02 -27.96
CA ILE A 401 9.49 -22.49 -27.93
C ILE A 401 8.73 -23.00 -29.17
N ARG A 402 8.60 -24.32 -29.26
CA ARG A 402 7.69 -25.05 -30.15
C ARG A 402 7.43 -26.40 -29.48
N ARG A 403 6.25 -26.53 -28.87
CA ARG A 403 5.69 -27.76 -28.23
C ARG A 403 6.30 -28.21 -26.89
N THR A 404 5.90 -27.56 -25.81
CA THR A 404 5.62 -28.21 -24.51
C THR A 404 4.27 -27.68 -24.00
N ARG A 405 3.17 -28.28 -24.48
CA ARG A 405 2.23 -29.07 -23.66
C ARG A 405 1.75 -28.35 -22.38
N SER A 406 0.67 -27.57 -22.55
CA SER A 406 -0.41 -27.31 -21.59
C SER A 406 -0.05 -27.22 -20.10
N ASP A 407 0.13 -25.99 -19.61
CA ASP A 407 -0.18 -25.69 -18.22
C ASP A 407 -1.69 -25.92 -18.05
N THR A 408 -2.07 -27.02 -17.41
CA THR A 408 -3.47 -27.39 -17.23
C THR A 408 -4.08 -26.49 -16.15
N THR A 409 -5.22 -25.84 -16.45
CA THR A 409 -6.06 -25.14 -15.44
C THR A 409 -6.28 -26.02 -14.21
N GLU A 410 -6.38 -27.33 -14.41
CA GLU A 410 -6.43 -28.36 -13.38
C GLU A 410 -5.32 -28.24 -12.32
N ASP A 411 -4.07 -27.97 -12.69
CA ASP A 411 -2.95 -27.89 -11.73
C ASP A 411 -3.01 -26.65 -10.84
N LEU A 412 -3.55 -25.55 -11.36
CA LEU A 412 -3.77 -24.31 -10.59
C LEU A 412 -4.84 -24.53 -9.52
N TYR A 413 -5.95 -25.19 -9.89
CA TYR A 413 -7.07 -25.43 -8.98
C TYR A 413 -6.96 -26.73 -8.18
N ALA A 414 -5.95 -27.58 -8.42
CA ALA A 414 -5.80 -28.89 -7.77
C ALA A 414 -5.80 -28.81 -6.25
N THR A 415 -5.28 -27.73 -5.67
CA THR A 415 -5.27 -27.51 -4.21
C THR A 415 -6.70 -27.36 -3.67
N PHE A 416 -7.62 -26.83 -4.47
CA PHE A 416 -9.03 -26.60 -4.10
C PHE A 416 -9.96 -27.72 -4.55
N ALA A 417 -9.45 -28.71 -5.31
CA ALA A 417 -10.23 -29.82 -5.81
C ALA A 417 -11.08 -30.53 -4.75
N PRO A 418 -10.62 -30.73 -3.49
CA PRO A 418 -11.47 -31.34 -2.45
C PRO A 418 -12.76 -30.54 -2.18
N ILE A 419 -12.70 -29.21 -2.22
CA ILE A 419 -13.86 -28.34 -2.01
C ILE A 419 -14.69 -28.29 -3.30
N LEU A 420 -14.07 -28.02 -4.44
CA LEU A 420 -14.76 -27.80 -5.72
C LEU A 420 -15.48 -29.04 -6.28
N LYS A 421 -15.08 -30.25 -5.86
CA LYS A 421 -15.80 -31.49 -6.19
C LYS A 421 -17.16 -31.62 -5.50
N THR A 422 -17.33 -30.93 -4.37
CA THR A 422 -18.55 -31.03 -3.55
C THR A 422 -19.62 -30.01 -3.92
N VAL A 423 -19.27 -29.08 -4.81
CA VAL A 423 -20.09 -27.91 -5.15
C VAL A 423 -20.39 -27.90 -6.66
N THR A 424 -21.62 -27.51 -7.01
CA THR A 424 -22.09 -27.26 -8.38
C THR A 424 -22.45 -25.79 -8.54
N GLN A 425 -22.41 -25.29 -9.78
CA GLN A 425 -22.78 -23.92 -10.11
C GLN A 425 -23.99 -23.91 -11.03
N ASP A 426 -24.97 -23.05 -10.75
CA ASP A 426 -26.11 -22.83 -11.63
C ASP A 426 -25.68 -22.02 -12.87
N GLU A 427 -26.08 -22.49 -14.06
CA GLU A 427 -25.70 -21.88 -15.33
C GLU A 427 -26.25 -20.45 -15.49
N ASN A 428 -27.41 -20.14 -14.90
CA ASN A 428 -28.07 -18.85 -15.09
C ASN A 428 -27.63 -17.81 -14.06
N THR A 429 -27.54 -18.19 -12.79
CA THR A 429 -27.26 -17.26 -11.69
C THR A 429 -25.78 -17.21 -11.32
N LEU A 430 -24.97 -18.18 -11.78
CA LEU A 430 -23.59 -18.42 -11.36
C LEU A 430 -23.47 -18.63 -9.84
N ALA A 431 -24.57 -18.88 -9.13
CA ALA A 431 -24.56 -19.18 -7.71
C ALA A 431 -24.10 -20.63 -7.50
N ALA A 432 -23.28 -20.84 -6.47
CA ALA A 432 -22.79 -22.15 -6.11
C ALA A 432 -23.65 -22.80 -5.01
N ARG A 433 -23.84 -24.11 -5.08
CA ARG A 433 -24.56 -24.92 -4.08
C ARG A 433 -23.95 -26.29 -3.91
N ASP A 434 -24.30 -26.97 -2.83
CA ASP A 434 -23.85 -28.35 -2.60
C ASP A 434 -24.51 -29.35 -3.53
N ASN A 435 -23.76 -30.42 -3.80
CA ASN A 435 -24.24 -31.57 -4.56
C ASN A 435 -25.14 -32.42 -3.67
N ARG A 436 -26.38 -32.67 -4.09
CA ARG A 436 -27.28 -33.53 -3.33
C ARG A 436 -26.88 -35.00 -3.51
N GLU A 437 -27.10 -35.81 -2.48
CA GLU A 437 -26.82 -37.25 -2.53
C GLU A 437 -27.62 -37.92 -3.66
N GLY A 438 -26.93 -38.59 -4.58
CA GLY A 438 -27.54 -39.25 -5.76
C GLY A 438 -27.77 -38.34 -6.97
N GLU A 439 -27.50 -37.04 -6.87
CA GLU A 439 -27.63 -36.10 -7.99
C GLU A 439 -26.42 -36.21 -8.94
N LYS A 440 -26.66 -36.47 -10.23
CA LYS A 440 -25.63 -36.44 -11.29
C LYS A 440 -25.38 -35.00 -11.77
N ALA A 441 -25.08 -34.10 -10.85
CA ALA A 441 -24.77 -32.71 -11.18
C ALA A 441 -23.27 -32.56 -11.51
N GLN A 442 -22.97 -31.72 -12.51
CA GLN A 442 -21.58 -31.44 -12.91
C GLN A 442 -20.92 -30.52 -11.88
N SER A 443 -19.92 -31.02 -11.16
CA SER A 443 -19.23 -30.20 -10.16
C SER A 443 -18.45 -29.05 -10.81
N ILE A 444 -18.17 -27.99 -10.06
CA ILE A 444 -17.31 -26.89 -10.52
C ILE A 444 -15.94 -27.44 -10.94
N TRP A 445 -15.45 -28.45 -10.23
CA TRP A 445 -14.21 -29.15 -10.59
C TRP A 445 -14.31 -29.90 -11.93
N ASP A 446 -15.45 -30.50 -12.24
CA ASP A 446 -15.69 -31.15 -13.53
C ASP A 446 -15.82 -30.13 -14.65
N ASP A 447 -16.43 -28.97 -14.39
CA ASP A 447 -16.49 -27.87 -15.36
C ASP A 447 -15.10 -27.35 -15.72
N ILE A 448 -14.24 -27.06 -14.73
CA ILE A 448 -12.83 -26.64 -14.93
C ILE A 448 -12.04 -27.67 -15.75
N ARG A 449 -12.32 -28.97 -15.56
CA ARG A 449 -11.72 -30.05 -16.35
C ARG A 449 -12.32 -30.14 -17.76
N SER A 450 -13.60 -29.86 -17.92
CA SER A 450 -14.33 -29.94 -19.19
C SER A 450 -14.06 -28.77 -20.15
N THR A 451 -13.72 -27.58 -19.63
CA THR A 451 -13.34 -26.41 -20.44
C THR A 451 -12.11 -26.69 -21.32
N ARG A 452 -11.35 -27.75 -21.01
CA ARG A 452 -10.24 -28.30 -21.79
C ARG A 452 -10.67 -28.99 -23.09
N LEU A 453 -11.87 -29.59 -23.13
CA LEU A 453 -12.30 -30.48 -24.22
C LEU A 453 -12.96 -29.73 -25.38
N ASN A 454 -13.62 -28.60 -25.11
CA ASN A 454 -14.49 -27.94 -26.10
C ASN A 454 -13.93 -26.65 -26.73
N GLY A 455 -12.67 -26.27 -26.47
CA GLY A 455 -11.98 -25.19 -27.19
C GLY A 455 -12.75 -23.86 -27.31
N GLY A 456 -13.73 -23.61 -26.43
CA GLY A 456 -14.78 -22.63 -26.65
C GLY A 456 -15.18 -21.92 -25.36
N HIS A 457 -14.87 -20.61 -25.33
CA HIS A 457 -15.60 -19.51 -24.70
C HIS A 457 -16.64 -19.79 -23.58
N ARG A 458 -16.26 -20.49 -22.51
CA ARG A 458 -17.00 -20.45 -21.21
C ARG A 458 -16.09 -20.11 -20.01
N LEU A 459 -14.99 -19.41 -20.28
CA LEU A 459 -14.16 -18.75 -19.26
C LEU A 459 -13.96 -17.28 -19.63
N VAL A 460 -15.06 -16.55 -19.86
CA VAL A 460 -15.03 -15.09 -19.89
C VAL A 460 -15.22 -14.64 -18.45
N MET A 461 -14.24 -13.92 -17.90
CA MET A 461 -14.09 -13.45 -16.50
C MET A 461 -13.23 -14.31 -15.55
N LEU A 462 -12.11 -14.87 -16.03
CA LEU A 462 -11.14 -15.56 -15.15
C LEU A 462 -9.65 -15.29 -15.47
N LEU A 463 -9.36 -14.30 -16.33
CA LEU A 463 -8.03 -13.72 -16.53
C LEU A 463 -8.10 -12.21 -16.52
#